data_AF-A0A229T9Y8-F1
#
_entry.id   AF-A0A229T9Y8-F1
#
_cell.length_a   1.000
_cell.length_b   1.000
_cell.length_c   1.000
_cell.angle_alpha   90.00
_cell.angle_beta   90.00
_cell.angle_gamma   90.00
#
_symmetry.space_group_name_H-M   'P 1'
#
loop_
_entity.id
_entity.type
_entity.pdbx_description
1 polymer ?
#
loop_
_entity_poly.entity_id
_entity_poly.type
_entity_poly.pdbx_seq_one_letter_code
_entity_poly.pdbx_strand_id
1 'polypeptide(L)'
;MLTAVSAAIVAAVASLAGVTLGALVEPLKLNAARRAKLRQDRADRCAGLIEAATRARKHIIDINVIHRRRNLAKEAETDAQREIEFEDAYYTARTDMRACYGLLVMSGPDELVEQANVLRKKEMELHHTRWEFDDDGKFDRRFLPTPVREAGAAFDRAIEEFALVARKHTS
;
A
#
# COMPACT_ATOMS: atom_id res chain seq x y z
N MET A 1 -17.22 -66.07 -12.81
CA MET A 1 -16.89 -65.19 -13.96
C MET A 1 -17.83 -64.00 -14.09
N LEU A 2 -19.17 -64.16 -13.99
CA LEU A 2 -20.13 -63.05 -14.12
C LEU A 2 -19.85 -61.85 -13.18
N THR A 3 -19.51 -62.11 -11.92
CA THR A 3 -19.24 -61.07 -10.90
C THR A 3 -18.00 -60.21 -11.19
N ALA A 4 -16.95 -60.82 -11.75
CA ALA A 4 -15.72 -60.12 -12.13
C ALA A 4 -15.92 -59.23 -13.36
N VAL A 5 -16.74 -59.67 -14.32
CA VAL A 5 -17.09 -58.87 -15.51
C VAL A 5 -17.94 -57.66 -15.12
N SER A 6 -18.93 -57.84 -14.23
CA SER A 6 -19.72 -56.71 -13.72
C SER A 6 -18.88 -55.70 -12.93
N ALA A 7 -17.92 -56.15 -12.12
CA ALA A 7 -17.03 -55.25 -11.39
C ALA A 7 -16.12 -54.44 -12.33
N ALA A 8 -15.60 -55.07 -13.38
CA ALA A 8 -14.77 -54.40 -14.38
C ALA A 8 -15.54 -53.32 -15.16
N ILE A 9 -16.80 -53.58 -15.52
CA ILE A 9 -17.67 -52.61 -16.19
C ILE A 9 -17.97 -51.41 -15.29
N VAL A 10 -18.30 -51.65 -14.02
CA VAL A 10 -18.54 -50.57 -13.05
C VAL A 10 -17.29 -49.72 -12.84
N ALA A 11 -16.12 -50.34 -12.73
CA ALA A 11 -14.86 -49.62 -12.62
C ALA A 11 -14.55 -48.76 -13.86
N ALA A 12 -14.83 -49.27 -15.06
CA ALA A 12 -14.64 -48.54 -16.31
C ALA A 12 -15.62 -47.34 -16.45
N VAL A 13 -16.87 -47.49 -16.02
CA VAL A 13 -17.85 -46.38 -16.02
C VAL A 13 -17.48 -45.34 -14.96
N ALA A 14 -17.07 -45.76 -13.77
CA ALA A 14 -16.64 -44.87 -12.71
C ALA A 14 -15.37 -44.08 -13.10
N SER A 15 -14.41 -44.72 -13.76
CA SER A 15 -13.19 -44.04 -14.23
C SER A 15 -13.51 -43.05 -15.34
N LEU A 16 -14.37 -43.41 -16.30
CA LEU A 16 -14.79 -42.49 -17.37
C LEU A 16 -15.58 -41.30 -16.81
N ALA A 17 -16.49 -41.54 -15.85
CA ALA A 17 -17.23 -40.48 -15.16
C ALA A 17 -16.28 -39.58 -14.35
N GLY A 18 -15.29 -40.14 -13.65
CA GLY A 18 -14.30 -39.38 -12.90
C GLY A 18 -13.42 -38.50 -13.79
N VAL A 19 -12.96 -39.01 -14.94
CA VAL A 19 -12.13 -38.26 -15.90
C VAL A 19 -12.93 -37.14 -16.57
N THR A 20 -14.17 -37.42 -16.98
CA THR A 20 -15.04 -36.42 -17.63
C THR A 20 -15.48 -35.32 -16.67
N LEU A 21 -15.85 -35.66 -15.43
CA LEU A 21 -16.12 -34.66 -14.37
C LEU A 21 -14.85 -33.87 -14.02
N GLY A 22 -13.70 -34.53 -13.95
CA GLY A 22 -12.41 -33.87 -13.74
C GLY A 22 -12.12 -32.82 -14.80
N ALA A 23 -12.23 -33.18 -16.08
CA ALA A 23 -12.01 -32.30 -17.22
C ALA A 23 -13.00 -31.11 -17.29
N LEU A 24 -14.23 -31.28 -16.80
CA LEU A 24 -15.22 -30.20 -16.73
C LEU A 24 -14.98 -29.24 -15.55
N VAL A 25 -14.45 -29.74 -14.43
CA VAL A 25 -14.19 -28.94 -13.22
C VAL A 25 -12.85 -28.21 -13.28
N GLU A 26 -11.87 -28.75 -13.99
CA GLU A 26 -10.54 -28.15 -14.17
C GLU A 26 -10.57 -26.70 -14.71
N PRO A 27 -11.30 -26.35 -15.79
CA PRO A 27 -11.40 -24.96 -16.25
C PRO A 27 -12.08 -24.04 -15.22
N LEU A 28 -13.04 -24.56 -14.44
CA LEU A 28 -13.67 -23.79 -13.35
C LEU A 28 -12.67 -23.49 -12.23
N LYS A 29 -11.86 -24.48 -11.84
CA LYS A 29 -10.77 -24.31 -10.86
C LYS A 29 -9.73 -23.32 -11.34
N LEU A 30 -9.29 -23.42 -12.60
CA LEU A 30 -8.33 -22.49 -13.20
C LEU A 30 -8.88 -21.06 -13.24
N ASN A 31 -10.14 -20.88 -13.61
CA ASN A 31 -10.80 -19.58 -13.62
C ASN A 31 -11.00 -19.00 -12.20
N ALA A 32 -11.29 -19.85 -11.21
CA ALA A 32 -11.36 -19.43 -9.82
C ALA A 32 -9.97 -19.02 -9.28
N ALA A 33 -8.94 -19.81 -9.55
CA ALA A 33 -7.56 -19.51 -9.18
C ALA A 33 -7.06 -18.22 -9.84
N ARG A 34 -7.37 -18.00 -11.12
CA ARG A 34 -7.03 -16.76 -11.83
C ARG A 34 -7.71 -15.54 -11.23
N ARG A 35 -9.00 -15.65 -10.88
CA ARG A 35 -9.73 -14.57 -10.18
C ARG A 35 -9.18 -14.29 -8.79
N ALA A 36 -8.83 -15.33 -8.04
CA ALA A 36 -8.20 -15.19 -6.73
C ALA A 36 -6.84 -14.49 -6.84
N LYS A 37 -6.00 -14.90 -7.80
CA LYS A 37 -4.71 -14.26 -8.08
C LYS A 37 -4.87 -12.78 -8.43
N LEU A 38 -5.81 -12.42 -9.30
CA LEU A 38 -6.06 -11.02 -9.65
C LEU A 38 -6.51 -10.17 -8.45
N ARG A 39 -7.32 -10.73 -7.55
CA ARG A 39 -7.69 -10.05 -6.30
C ARG A 39 -6.49 -9.87 -5.38
N GLN A 40 -5.66 -10.90 -5.24
CA GLN A 40 -4.44 -10.85 -4.43
C GLN A 40 -3.44 -9.82 -4.99
N ASP A 41 -3.12 -9.88 -6.29
CA ASP A 41 -2.21 -8.92 -6.94
C ASP A 41 -2.71 -7.47 -6.74
N ARG A 42 -4.03 -7.25 -6.76
CA ARG A 42 -4.62 -5.93 -6.47
C ARG A 42 -4.47 -5.55 -5.01
N ALA A 43 -4.73 -6.48 -4.08
CA ALA A 43 -4.58 -6.26 -2.65
C ALA A 43 -3.12 -5.89 -2.30
N ASP A 44 -2.16 -6.61 -2.87
CA ASP A 44 -0.72 -6.39 -2.66
C ASP A 44 -0.29 -5.00 -3.14
N ARG A 45 -0.82 -4.54 -4.29
CA ARG A 45 -0.54 -3.17 -4.79
C ARG A 45 -1.14 -2.09 -3.89
N CYS A 46 -2.36 -2.30 -3.39
CA CYS A 46 -3.00 -1.36 -2.47
C CYS A 46 -2.24 -1.31 -1.13
N ALA A 47 -1.86 -2.47 -0.60
CA ALA A 47 -1.06 -2.59 0.61
C ALA A 47 0.31 -1.90 0.44
N GLY A 48 0.99 -2.16 -0.69
CA GLY A 48 2.26 -1.51 -1.01
C GLY A 48 2.16 0.01 -1.07
N LEU A 49 1.09 0.56 -1.64
CA LEU A 49 0.87 2.01 -1.64
C LEU A 49 0.67 2.57 -0.23
N ILE A 50 -0.14 1.90 0.61
CA ILE A 50 -0.39 2.31 2.00
C ILE A 50 0.89 2.26 2.83
N GLU A 51 1.67 1.18 2.71
CA GLU A 51 2.93 1.01 3.42
C GLU A 51 3.94 2.10 3.01
N ALA A 52 4.09 2.33 1.70
CA ALA A 52 4.98 3.37 1.19
C ALA A 52 4.53 4.77 1.65
N ALA A 53 3.23 5.06 1.66
CA ALA A 53 2.67 6.32 2.17
C ALA A 53 2.96 6.52 3.67
N THR A 54 2.76 5.46 4.46
CA THR A 54 3.02 5.49 5.91
C THR A 54 4.51 5.71 6.21
N ARG A 55 5.40 5.05 5.45
CA ARG A 55 6.85 5.26 5.55
C ARG A 55 7.23 6.68 5.15
N ALA A 56 6.70 7.20 4.04
CA ALA A 56 6.96 8.58 3.62
C ALA A 56 6.52 9.59 4.68
N ARG A 57 5.32 9.41 5.25
CA ARG A 57 4.79 10.24 6.34
C ARG A 57 5.67 10.20 7.58
N LYS A 58 6.17 9.02 7.97
CA LYS A 58 7.09 8.90 9.11
C LYS A 58 8.38 9.71 8.86
N HIS A 59 9.06 9.44 7.75
CA HIS A 59 10.36 10.02 7.48
C HIS A 59 10.30 11.54 7.24
N ILE A 60 9.24 12.05 6.61
CA ILE A 60 9.11 13.49 6.42
C ILE A 60 8.89 14.27 7.73
N ILE A 61 8.23 13.65 8.71
CA ILE A 61 8.10 14.19 10.05
C ILE A 61 9.44 14.12 10.81
N ASP A 62 10.18 13.01 10.69
CA ASP A 62 11.52 12.88 11.28
C ASP A 62 12.48 13.97 10.73
N ILE A 63 12.42 14.22 9.42
CA ILE A 63 13.14 15.29 8.73
C ILE A 63 12.76 16.68 9.28
N ASN A 64 11.46 16.99 9.43
CA ASN A 64 11.00 18.24 10.05
C ASN A 64 11.58 18.41 11.47
N VAL A 65 11.52 17.35 12.28
CA VAL A 65 12.00 17.40 13.67
C VAL A 65 13.49 17.70 13.73
N ILE A 66 14.31 17.10 12.86
CA ILE A 66 15.76 17.36 12.77
C ILE A 66 16.02 18.81 12.36
N HIS A 67 15.38 19.26 11.28
CA HIS A 67 15.53 20.64 10.79
C HIS A 67 15.18 21.68 11.86
N ARG A 68 14.09 21.46 12.60
CA ARG A 68 13.70 22.34 13.71
C ARG A 68 14.72 22.34 14.85
N ARG A 69 15.30 21.19 15.20
CA ARG A 69 16.38 21.12 16.22
C ARG A 69 17.58 21.95 15.84
N ARG A 70 17.97 21.89 14.56
CA ARG A 70 19.10 22.64 14.01
C ARG A 70 18.86 24.15 14.04
N ASN A 71 17.67 24.59 13.63
CA ASN A 71 17.37 26.02 13.50
C ASN A 71 16.95 26.70 14.81
N LEU A 72 16.39 25.97 15.79
CA LEU A 72 15.93 26.54 17.09
C LEU A 72 16.92 26.34 18.25
N ALA A 73 18.16 25.95 17.96
CA ALA A 73 19.32 26.00 18.85
C ALA A 73 19.19 25.28 20.21
N LYS A 74 18.95 23.96 20.23
CA LYS A 74 19.04 23.14 21.48
C LYS A 74 19.80 21.80 21.41
N GLU A 75 20.45 21.43 20.30
CA GLU A 75 21.38 20.29 20.26
C GLU A 75 22.60 20.66 19.39
N ALA A 76 23.80 20.53 19.96
CA ALA A 76 25.04 20.44 19.21
C ALA A 76 25.08 19.06 18.54
N GLU A 77 25.40 19.02 17.25
CA GLU A 77 25.45 17.79 16.44
C GLU A 77 24.11 17.04 16.34
N THR A 78 23.25 17.52 15.44
CA THR A 78 22.34 16.59 14.76
C THR A 78 23.22 15.73 13.87
N ASP A 79 23.21 14.41 14.10
CA ASP A 79 23.95 13.42 13.33
C ASP A 79 23.59 13.56 11.85
N ALA A 80 24.47 14.24 11.09
CA ALA A 80 24.24 14.55 9.68
C ALA A 80 24.00 13.29 8.85
N GLN A 81 24.58 12.16 9.28
CA GLN A 81 24.36 10.86 8.66
C GLN A 81 22.89 10.42 8.81
N ARG A 82 22.29 10.66 9.97
CA ARG A 82 20.90 10.29 10.25
C ARG A 82 19.88 11.14 9.49
N GLU A 83 20.20 12.40 9.23
CA GLU A 83 19.39 13.26 8.36
C GLU A 83 19.39 12.71 6.92
N ILE A 84 20.57 12.38 6.39
CA ILE A 84 20.73 11.74 5.07
C ILE A 84 19.94 10.43 5.00
N GLU A 85 20.04 9.57 6.03
CA GLU A 85 19.28 8.31 6.08
C GLU A 85 17.77 8.52 6.02
N PHE A 86 17.24 9.54 6.70
CA PHE A 86 15.81 9.84 6.64
C PHE A 86 15.39 10.45 5.30
N GLU A 87 16.21 11.31 4.69
CA GLU A 87 15.94 11.83 3.35
C GLU A 87 15.94 10.71 2.32
N ASP A 88 16.94 9.84 2.32
CA ASP A 88 17.03 8.68 1.43
C ASP A 88 15.85 7.73 1.63
N ALA A 89 15.50 7.42 2.88
CA ALA A 89 14.35 6.58 3.20
C ALA A 89 13.02 7.22 2.75
N TYR A 90 12.89 8.54 2.89
CA TYR A 90 11.72 9.28 2.40
C TYR A 90 11.60 9.23 0.87
N TYR A 91 12.68 9.52 0.13
CA TYR A 91 12.66 9.49 -1.34
C TYR A 91 12.53 8.07 -1.90
N THR A 92 13.03 7.07 -1.17
CA THR A 92 12.78 5.65 -1.46
C THR A 92 11.29 5.35 -1.32
N ALA A 93 10.69 5.68 -0.18
CA ALA A 93 9.25 5.48 0.05
C ALA A 93 8.40 6.20 -1.00
N ARG A 94 8.78 7.43 -1.40
CA ARG A 94 8.10 8.18 -2.45
C ARG A 94 8.24 7.55 -3.84
N THR A 95 9.36 6.90 -4.11
CA THR A 95 9.56 6.11 -5.33
C THR A 95 8.68 4.88 -5.33
N ASP A 96 8.59 4.16 -4.21
CA ASP A 96 7.68 3.03 -4.04
C ASP A 96 6.21 3.45 -4.21
N MET A 97 5.81 4.60 -3.65
CA MET A 97 4.48 5.18 -3.86
C MET A 97 4.20 5.44 -5.34
N ARG A 98 5.16 6.02 -6.08
CA ARG A 98 5.03 6.26 -7.53
C ARG A 98 4.89 4.95 -8.30
N ALA A 99 5.67 3.93 -7.96
CA ALA A 99 5.61 2.62 -8.59
C ALA A 99 4.24 1.96 -8.36
N CYS A 100 3.77 1.91 -7.12
CA CYS A 100 2.45 1.36 -6.78
C CYS A 100 1.33 2.14 -7.47
N TYR A 101 1.39 3.47 -7.45
CA TYR A 101 0.44 4.32 -8.18
C TYR A 101 0.42 4.02 -9.68
N GLY A 102 1.59 3.89 -10.33
CA GLY A 102 1.67 3.53 -11.75
C GLY A 102 0.98 2.20 -12.06
N LEU A 103 1.17 1.19 -11.21
CA LEU A 103 0.50 -0.11 -11.36
C LEU A 103 -1.02 0.00 -11.19
N LEU A 104 -1.49 0.85 -10.28
CA LEU A 104 -2.92 1.15 -10.13
C LEU A 104 -3.48 1.87 -11.35
N VAL A 105 -2.78 2.86 -11.90
CA VAL A 105 -3.21 3.55 -13.13
C VAL A 105 -3.32 2.57 -14.31
N MET A 106 -2.41 1.61 -14.42
CA MET A 106 -2.42 0.66 -15.54
C MET A 106 -3.54 -0.38 -15.49
N SER A 107 -4.08 -0.69 -14.31
CA SER A 107 -4.91 -1.90 -14.15
C SER A 107 -5.93 -1.87 -13.00
N GLY A 108 -6.00 -0.76 -12.27
CA GLY A 108 -6.96 -0.51 -11.21
C GLY A 108 -8.25 0.12 -11.74
N PRO A 109 -9.36 0.02 -10.98
CA PRO A 109 -10.58 0.76 -11.27
C PRO A 109 -10.39 2.26 -11.04
N ASP A 110 -11.10 3.09 -11.80
CA ASP A 110 -10.94 4.56 -11.79
C ASP A 110 -11.10 5.17 -10.39
N GLU A 111 -12.10 4.73 -9.60
CA GLU A 111 -12.31 5.20 -8.21
C GLU A 111 -11.05 5.00 -7.34
N LEU A 112 -10.36 3.87 -7.50
CA LEU A 112 -9.14 3.55 -6.75
C LEU A 112 -7.96 4.41 -7.23
N VAL A 113 -7.86 4.68 -8.53
CA VAL A 113 -6.83 5.54 -9.12
C VAL A 113 -7.01 6.99 -8.67
N GLU A 114 -8.24 7.47 -8.65
CA GLU A 114 -8.59 8.81 -8.17
C GLU A 114 -8.19 9.00 -6.71
N GLN A 115 -8.54 8.04 -5.83
CA GLN A 115 -8.13 8.10 -4.43
C GLN A 115 -6.61 7.98 -4.24
N ALA A 116 -5.94 7.14 -5.02
CA ALA A 116 -4.47 7.07 -5.00
C ALA A 116 -3.82 8.40 -5.44
N ASN A 117 -4.45 9.14 -6.37
CA ASN A 117 -3.99 10.47 -6.76
C ASN A 117 -4.22 11.52 -5.65
N VAL A 118 -5.38 11.47 -4.95
CA VAL A 118 -5.63 12.32 -3.77
C VAL A 118 -4.56 12.07 -2.70
N LEU A 119 -4.28 10.80 -2.40
CA LEU A 119 -3.24 10.41 -1.46
C LEU A 119 -1.87 11.00 -1.83
N ARG A 120 -1.48 10.92 -3.12
CA ARG A 120 -0.22 11.53 -3.61
C ARG A 120 -0.21 13.05 -3.53
N LYS A 121 -1.34 13.72 -3.74
CA LYS A 121 -1.44 15.17 -3.57
C LYS A 121 -1.25 15.54 -2.09
N LYS A 122 -1.83 14.79 -1.16
CA LYS A 122 -1.63 15.02 0.29
C LYS A 122 -0.20 14.76 0.75
N GLU A 123 0.46 13.74 0.21
CA GLU A 123 1.90 13.54 0.40
C GLU A 123 2.71 14.76 -0.04
N MET A 124 2.40 15.29 -1.24
CA MET A 124 3.07 16.47 -1.80
C MET A 124 2.81 17.74 -0.97
N GLU A 125 1.58 17.94 -0.50
CA GLU A 125 1.23 19.04 0.40
C GLU A 125 2.08 19.00 1.67
N LEU A 126 2.16 17.83 2.33
CA LEU A 126 3.02 17.64 3.49
C LEU A 126 4.50 17.88 3.16
N HIS A 127 4.95 17.47 1.98
CA HIS A 127 6.30 17.77 1.51
C HIS A 127 6.55 19.26 1.43
N HIS A 128 5.63 20.04 0.87
CA HIS A 128 5.81 21.48 0.76
C HIS A 128 5.74 22.21 2.10
N THR A 129 4.89 21.77 3.04
CA THR A 129 4.74 22.41 4.35
C THR A 129 5.78 21.95 5.38
N ARG A 130 6.61 20.96 5.07
CA ARG A 130 7.55 20.32 6.02
C ARG A 130 8.55 21.26 6.68
N TRP A 131 8.76 22.47 6.16
CA TRP A 131 9.69 23.47 6.72
C TRP A 131 9.00 24.65 7.39
N GLU A 132 7.69 24.62 7.51
CA GLU A 132 6.96 25.68 8.19
C GLU A 132 7.22 25.63 9.70
N PHE A 133 7.23 26.82 10.31
CA PHE A 133 7.42 27.03 11.74
C PHE A 133 6.17 27.71 12.32
N ASP A 134 5.88 27.45 13.59
CA ASP A 134 4.94 28.29 14.34
C ASP A 134 5.70 29.55 14.81
N ASP A 135 5.07 30.72 14.74
CA ASP A 135 5.63 32.01 15.17
C ASP A 135 6.04 32.03 16.65
N ASP A 136 5.54 31.09 17.45
CA ASP A 136 5.67 31.05 18.90
C ASP A 136 7.06 30.58 19.39
N GLY A 137 7.97 30.17 18.50
CA GLY A 137 9.36 29.83 18.82
C GLY A 137 9.56 28.63 19.76
N LYS A 138 8.50 27.91 20.13
CA LYS A 138 8.57 26.76 21.04
C LYS A 138 8.92 25.48 20.28
N PHE A 139 10.14 25.00 20.51
CA PHE A 139 10.52 23.63 20.18
C PHE A 139 10.04 22.70 21.29
N ASP A 140 8.96 21.94 21.03
CA ASP A 140 8.62 20.77 21.84
C ASP A 140 8.62 19.54 20.94
N ARG A 141 9.42 18.52 21.31
CA ARG A 141 9.53 17.21 20.64
C ARG A 141 8.16 16.53 20.46
N ARG A 142 7.14 16.96 21.21
CA ARG A 142 5.77 16.41 21.17
C ARG A 142 4.81 17.25 20.31
N PHE A 143 5.20 18.44 19.86
CA PHE A 143 4.33 19.36 19.14
C PHE A 143 5.00 19.81 17.84
N LEU A 144 4.56 19.19 16.74
CA LEU A 144 4.86 19.65 15.38
C LEU A 144 4.20 21.01 15.15
N PRO A 145 4.77 21.86 14.27
CA PRO A 145 4.14 23.10 13.86
C PRO A 145 2.72 22.82 13.38
N THR A 146 1.79 23.74 13.66
CA THR A 146 0.39 23.58 13.30
C THR A 146 0.19 23.22 11.83
N PRO A 147 0.85 23.88 10.86
CA PRO A 147 0.72 23.52 9.45
C PRO A 147 1.20 22.11 9.12
N VAL A 148 2.31 21.67 9.73
CA VAL A 148 2.87 20.32 9.54
C VAL A 148 1.95 19.26 10.16
N ARG A 149 1.38 19.55 11.33
CA ARG A 149 0.43 18.66 12.01
C ARG A 149 -0.84 18.50 11.20
N GLU A 150 -1.38 19.59 10.67
CA GLU A 150 -2.58 19.58 9.84
C GLU A 150 -2.37 18.85 8.51
N ALA A 151 -1.25 19.11 7.84
CA ALA A 151 -0.86 18.40 6.62
C ALA A 151 -0.64 16.91 6.89
N GLY A 152 0.01 16.56 8.00
CA GLY A 152 0.20 15.18 8.43
C GLY A 152 -1.12 14.46 8.69
N ALA A 153 -2.04 15.09 9.41
CA ALA A 153 -3.38 14.54 9.66
C ALA A 153 -4.22 14.43 8.37
N ALA A 154 -4.09 15.37 7.44
CA ALA A 154 -4.74 15.29 6.14
C ALA A 154 -4.19 14.13 5.31
N PHE A 155 -2.89 13.85 5.38
CA PHE A 155 -2.29 12.71 4.72
C PHE A 155 -2.74 11.38 5.33
N ASP A 156 -2.79 11.28 6.66
CA ASP A 156 -3.29 10.09 7.36
C ASP A 156 -4.76 9.79 6.99
N ARG A 157 -5.62 10.81 6.96
CA ARG A 157 -7.01 10.66 6.49
C ARG A 157 -7.09 10.17 5.05
N ALA A 158 -6.23 10.68 4.17
CA ALA A 158 -6.19 10.21 2.78
C ALA A 158 -5.74 8.73 2.68
N ILE A 159 -4.87 8.25 3.58
CA ILE A 159 -4.51 6.82 3.66
C ILE A 159 -5.74 5.99 4.05
N GLU A 160 -6.48 6.43 5.06
CA GLU A 160 -7.70 5.74 5.52
C GLU A 160 -8.79 5.72 4.44
N GLU A 161 -9.04 6.86 3.78
CA GLU A 161 -10.00 6.97 2.68
C GLU A 161 -9.62 6.06 1.50
N PHE A 162 -8.34 6.04 1.11
CA PHE A 162 -7.84 5.10 0.11
C PHE A 162 -8.04 3.65 0.55
N ALA A 163 -7.75 3.29 1.80
CA ALA A 163 -7.93 1.95 2.32
C ALA A 163 -9.41 1.50 2.31
N LEU A 164 -10.34 2.40 2.62
CA LEU A 164 -11.78 2.13 2.56
C LEU A 164 -12.24 1.82 1.13
N VAL A 165 -11.76 2.56 0.13
CA VAL A 165 -12.05 2.28 -1.28
C VAL A 165 -11.36 0.99 -1.74
N ALA A 166 -10.09 0.79 -1.38
CA ALA A 166 -9.34 -0.41 -1.70
C ALA A 166 -10.07 -1.67 -1.21
N ARG A 167 -10.60 -1.64 0.02
CA ARG A 167 -11.37 -2.75 0.60
C ARG A 167 -12.53 -3.20 -0.29
N LYS A 168 -13.24 -2.29 -0.96
CA LYS A 168 -14.35 -2.64 -1.87
C LYS A 168 -13.88 -3.49 -3.06
N HIS A 169 -12.64 -3.33 -3.48
CA HIS A 169 -12.09 -3.95 -4.70
C HIS A 169 -11.15 -5.13 -4.45
N THR A 170 -10.75 -5.34 -3.19
CA THR A 170 -9.84 -6.41 -2.75
C THR A 170 -10.52 -7.49 -1.90
N SER A 171 -11.76 -7.23 -1.43
CA SER A 171 -12.60 -8.23 -0.74
C SER A 171 -13.20 -9.27 -1.69
#